data_AF-A0A1A2LTZ6-F1
#
_entry.id   AF-A0A1A2LTZ6-F1
#
_cell.length_a   1.000
_cell.length_b   1.000
_cell.length_c   1.000
_cell.angle_alpha   90.00
_cell.angle_beta   90.00
_cell.angle_gamma   90.00
#
_symmetry.space_group_name_H-M   'P 1'
#
loop_
_entity.id
_entity.type
_entity.pdbx_description
1 polymer ?
#
loop_
_entity_poly.entity_id
_entity_poly.type
_entity_poly.pdbx_seq_one_letter_code
_entity_poly.pdbx_strand_id
1 'polypeptide(L)'
;NADEATRSQLSFLFGGVIYDLGGTLLGLRPVATDRFDEDRAGLDHIAFRVASKDELDSAAAHLDELSVTHEPVKDIGPSYILEFRDPDNIALELTAPK
;
A
#
# COMPACT_ATOMS: atom_id res chain seq x y z
N ASN A 1 -1.62 -2.63 -15.78
CA ASN A 1 -1.02 -1.31 -16.12
C ASN A 1 -2.05 -0.46 -16.84
N ALA A 2 -2.23 0.79 -16.41
CA ALA A 2 -3.20 1.72 -16.99
C ALA A 2 -2.91 2.04 -18.47
N ASP A 3 -3.96 2.31 -19.25
CA ASP A 3 -3.87 2.72 -20.66
C ASP A 3 -3.40 4.18 -20.82
N GLU A 4 -3.11 4.59 -22.07
CA GLU A 4 -2.55 5.91 -22.37
C GLU A 4 -3.51 7.06 -22.04
N ALA A 5 -4.81 6.86 -22.26
CA ALA A 5 -5.83 7.84 -21.93
C ALA A 5 -5.87 8.11 -20.42
N THR A 6 -5.86 7.04 -19.62
CA THR A 6 -5.82 7.09 -18.16
C THR A 6 -4.55 7.78 -17.67
N ARG A 7 -3.39 7.47 -18.27
CA ARG A 7 -2.11 8.12 -17.93
C ARG A 7 -2.12 9.62 -18.23
N SER A 8 -2.68 10.04 -19.36
CA SER A 8 -2.78 11.45 -19.71
C SER A 8 -3.70 12.20 -18.74
N GLN A 9 -4.88 11.64 -18.46
CA GLN A 9 -5.86 12.20 -17.53
C GLN A 9 -5.30 12.32 -16.10
N LEU A 10 -4.52 11.32 -15.67
CA LEU A 10 -3.94 11.26 -14.32
C LEU A 10 -2.49 11.74 -14.26
N SER A 11 -2.02 12.49 -15.27
CA SER A 11 -0.63 12.98 -15.34
C SER A 11 -0.23 13.84 -14.14
N PHE A 12 -1.19 14.48 -13.46
CA PHE A 12 -0.98 15.24 -12.23
C PHE A 12 -0.52 14.38 -11.04
N LEU A 13 -0.67 13.05 -11.10
CA LEU A 13 -0.13 12.12 -10.11
C LEU A 13 1.39 11.96 -10.23
N PHE A 14 2.00 12.43 -11.33
CA PHE A 14 3.43 12.27 -11.62
C PHE A 14 3.90 10.81 -11.52
N GLY A 15 3.06 9.86 -11.93
CA GLY A 15 3.33 8.43 -11.86
C GLY A 15 3.11 7.79 -10.49
N GLY A 16 2.65 8.56 -9.50
CA GLY A 16 2.35 8.08 -8.15
C GLY A 16 0.91 7.61 -7.94
N VAL A 17 0.58 7.38 -6.68
CA VAL A 17 -0.73 6.97 -6.17
C VAL A 17 -1.23 7.95 -5.11
N ILE A 18 -2.55 8.13 -5.04
CA ILE A 18 -3.20 8.86 -3.93
C ILE A 18 -4.14 7.89 -3.22
N TYR A 19 -3.93 7.73 -1.93
CA TYR A 19 -4.84 7.05 -1.03
C TYR A 19 -5.80 8.07 -0.42
N ASP A 20 -7.09 7.82 -0.57
CA ASP A 20 -8.13 8.57 0.12
C ASP A 20 -8.49 7.85 1.42
N LEU A 21 -8.09 8.44 2.56
CA LEU A 21 -8.38 7.94 3.90
C LEU A 21 -9.60 8.66 4.51
N GLY A 22 -10.46 9.25 3.66
CA GLY A 22 -11.64 10.02 4.01
C GLY A 22 -11.30 11.45 4.42
N GLY A 23 -10.67 11.64 5.58
CA GLY A 23 -10.30 12.97 6.10
C GLY A 23 -8.94 13.47 5.62
N THR A 24 -8.14 12.59 5.01
CA THR A 24 -6.76 12.84 4.63
C THR A 24 -6.48 12.19 3.28
N LEU A 25 -5.84 12.94 2.39
CA LEU A 25 -5.23 12.37 1.19
C LEU A 25 -3.76 12.11 1.46
N LEU A 26 -3.30 10.89 1.16
CA LEU A 26 -1.89 10.52 1.20
C LEU A 26 -1.41 10.27 -0.23
N GLY A 27 -0.54 11.13 -0.74
CA GLY A 27 0.10 10.96 -2.04
C GLY A 27 1.49 10.34 -1.90
N LEU A 28 1.73 9.22 -2.56
CA LEU A 28 3.06 8.65 -2.75
C LEU A 28 3.42 8.78 -4.22
N ARG A 29 4.58 9.37 -4.52
CA ARG A 29 5.02 9.55 -5.90
C ARG A 29 6.50 9.27 -6.06
N PRO A 30 6.92 8.67 -7.19
CA PRO A 30 8.32 8.60 -7.54
C PRO A 30 8.83 10.00 -7.87
N VAL A 31 9.98 10.39 -7.32
CA VAL A 31 10.60 11.71 -7.53
C VAL A 31 12.00 11.66 -8.09
N ALA A 32 12.62 10.48 -8.09
CA ALA A 32 13.98 10.26 -8.53
C ALA A 32 14.02 9.45 -9.83
N THR A 33 15.17 9.47 -10.50
CA THR A 33 15.41 8.70 -11.72
C THR A 33 15.74 7.23 -11.46
N ASP A 34 16.03 6.87 -10.20
CA ASP A 34 16.30 5.51 -9.75
C ASP A 34 15.01 4.84 -9.21
N ARG A 35 15.16 3.86 -8.31
CA ARG A 35 14.06 3.12 -7.69
C ARG A 35 14.10 3.31 -6.19
N PHE A 36 12.92 3.26 -5.56
CA PHE A 36 12.82 3.22 -4.11
C PHE A 36 13.48 1.94 -3.58
N ASP A 37 14.20 2.09 -2.47
CA ASP A 37 14.93 1.05 -1.77
C ASP A 37 14.78 1.34 -0.28
N GLU A 38 14.01 0.49 0.41
CA GLU A 38 13.61 0.64 1.81
C GLU A 38 14.78 0.58 2.80
N ASP A 39 15.90 -0.03 2.41
CA ASP A 39 17.11 -0.12 3.23
C ASP A 39 17.96 1.17 3.19
N ARG A 40 17.50 2.20 2.46
CA ARG A 40 18.14 3.52 2.40
C ARG A 40 17.50 4.50 3.39
N ALA A 41 18.24 5.53 3.77
CA ALA A 41 17.72 6.61 4.60
C ALA A 41 16.49 7.26 3.96
N GLY A 42 15.35 7.23 4.66
CA GLY A 42 14.08 7.73 4.16
C GLY A 42 12.91 7.00 4.80
N LEU A 43 11.97 6.58 3.95
CA LEU A 43 10.81 5.78 4.32
C LEU A 43 11.20 4.30 4.31
N ASP A 44 10.75 3.55 5.31
CA ASP A 44 10.83 2.09 5.36
C ASP A 44 9.49 1.49 4.90
N HIS A 45 8.42 1.69 5.68
CA HIS A 45 7.05 1.29 5.35
C HIS A 45 6.01 2.31 5.84
N ILE A 46 4.75 2.13 5.41
CA ILE A 46 3.58 2.86 5.93
C ILE A 46 2.53 1.85 6.38
N ALA A 47 2.09 1.98 7.63
CA ALA A 47 1.04 1.14 8.21
C ALA A 47 -0.29 1.90 8.34
N PHE A 48 -1.39 1.25 7.96
CA PHE A 48 -2.75 1.74 8.16
C PHE A 48 -3.50 0.84 9.12
N ARG A 49 -4.28 1.44 10.01
CA ARG A 49 -5.10 0.69 10.96
C ARG A 49 -6.47 0.38 10.36
N VAL A 50 -6.86 -0.88 10.47
CA VAL A 50 -8.23 -1.37 10.23
C VAL A 50 -8.89 -1.76 11.57
N ALA A 51 -10.20 -1.99 11.56
CA ALA A 51 -10.95 -2.17 12.80
C ALA A 51 -10.76 -3.55 13.43
N SER A 52 -10.54 -4.59 12.64
CA SER A 52 -10.56 -5.99 13.10
C SER A 52 -9.71 -6.92 12.25
N LYS A 53 -9.45 -8.12 12.77
CA LYS A 53 -8.80 -9.20 11.99
C LYS A 53 -9.63 -9.59 10.75
N ASP A 54 -10.96 -9.59 10.85
CA ASP A 54 -11.83 -9.91 9.72
C ASP A 54 -11.65 -8.92 8.55
N GLU A 55 -11.38 -7.64 8.85
CA GLU A 55 -11.05 -6.65 7.82
C GLU A 55 -9.67 -6.92 7.17
N LEU A 56 -8.69 -7.46 7.92
CA LEU A 56 -7.43 -7.91 7.34
C LEU A 56 -7.63 -9.11 6.42
N ASP A 57 -8.43 -10.10 6.85
CA ASP A 57 -8.73 -11.29 6.03
C ASP A 57 -9.49 -10.89 4.75
N SER A 58 -10.41 -9.92 4.86
CA SER A 58 -11.13 -9.36 3.70
C SER A 58 -10.19 -8.59 2.77
N ALA A 59 -9.24 -7.82 3.32
CA ALA A 59 -8.23 -7.11 2.52
C ALA A 59 -7.29 -8.08 1.79
N ALA A 60 -6.85 -9.16 2.45
CA ALA A 60 -6.03 -10.21 1.83
C ALA A 60 -6.77 -10.83 0.63
N ALA A 61 -8.04 -11.24 0.81
CA ALA A 61 -8.85 -11.76 -0.29
C ALA A 61 -9.00 -10.77 -1.45
N HIS A 62 -9.13 -9.48 -1.16
CA HIS A 62 -9.19 -8.45 -2.19
C HIS A 62 -7.87 -8.28 -2.95
N LEU A 63 -6.73 -8.35 -2.25
CA LEU A 63 -5.41 -8.33 -2.89
C LEU A 63 -5.21 -9.54 -3.80
N ASP A 64 -5.64 -10.73 -3.39
CA ASP A 64 -5.65 -11.95 -4.21
C ASP A 64 -6.47 -11.75 -5.51
N GLU A 65 -7.68 -11.20 -5.42
CA GLU A 65 -8.54 -10.89 -6.58
C GLU A 65 -7.84 -9.96 -7.58
N LEU A 66 -7.06 -9.01 -7.07
CA LEU A 66 -6.28 -8.06 -7.87
C LEU A 66 -4.93 -8.63 -8.33
N SER A 67 -4.59 -9.86 -7.96
CA SER A 67 -3.29 -10.48 -8.21
C SER A 67 -2.12 -9.67 -7.63
N VAL A 68 -2.34 -8.98 -6.51
CA VAL A 68 -1.30 -8.27 -5.76
C VAL A 68 -0.68 -9.25 -4.77
N THR A 69 0.64 -9.46 -4.87
CA THR A 69 1.35 -10.31 -3.92
C THR A 69 1.35 -9.69 -2.53
N HIS A 70 0.97 -10.49 -1.54
CA HIS A 70 0.97 -10.13 -0.13
C HIS A 70 1.41 -11.32 0.73
N GLU A 71 1.84 -11.01 1.94
CA GLU A 71 2.11 -12.01 2.96
C GLU A 71 0.79 -12.52 3.59
N PRO A 72 0.79 -13.69 4.26
CA PRO A 72 -0.34 -14.08 5.09
C PRO A 72 -0.58 -13.07 6.24
N VAL A 73 -1.80 -13.02 6.78
CA VAL A 73 -2.06 -12.27 8.02
C VAL A 73 -1.25 -12.88 9.18
N LYS A 74 -0.38 -12.09 9.80
CA LYS A 74 0.50 -12.51 10.91
C LYS A 74 -0.08 -12.08 12.25
N ASP A 75 -0.04 -12.97 13.25
CA ASP A 75 -0.26 -12.61 14.66
C ASP A 75 1.08 -12.22 15.27
N ILE A 76 1.23 -10.96 15.66
CA ILE A 76 2.47 -10.43 16.26
C ILE A 76 2.37 -10.26 17.79
N GLY A 77 1.31 -10.78 18.41
CA GLY A 77 1.06 -10.73 19.85
C GLY A 77 -0.07 -9.76 20.21
N PRO A 78 0.17 -8.44 20.26
CA PRO A 78 -0.84 -7.44 20.60
C PRO A 78 -1.74 -7.03 19.43
N SER A 79 -1.37 -7.41 18.20
CA SER A 79 -2.06 -7.04 16.97
C SER A 79 -1.86 -8.10 15.88
N TYR A 80 -2.64 -7.94 14.81
CA TYR A 80 -2.50 -8.65 13.56
C TYR A 80 -1.97 -7.70 12.49
N ILE A 81 -1.17 -8.20 11.55
CA ILE A 81 -0.65 -7.43 10.41
C ILE A 81 -0.80 -8.17 9.08
N LEU A 82 -0.95 -7.42 7.99
CA LEU A 82 -0.94 -7.88 6.61
C LEU A 82 0.02 -6.98 5.82
N GLU A 83 1.09 -7.55 5.28
CA GLU A 83 2.13 -6.81 4.55
C GLU A 83 2.02 -7.07 3.04
N PHE A 84 2.20 -6.03 2.25
CA PHE A 84 2.19 -6.07 0.79
C PHE A 84 2.99 -4.89 0.23
N ARG A 85 3.09 -4.79 -1.10
CA ARG A 85 3.84 -3.71 -1.76
C ARG A 85 3.00 -2.97 -2.77
N ASP A 86 3.24 -1.67 -2.88
CA ASP A 86 2.69 -0.86 -3.95
C ASP A 86 3.51 -1.01 -5.26
N PRO A 87 3.03 -0.44 -6.39
CA PRO A 87 3.73 -0.53 -7.67
C PRO A 87 5.13 0.09 -7.70
N ASP A 88 5.45 0.98 -6.76
CA ASP A 88 6.75 1.64 -6.62
C ASP A 88 7.69 0.92 -5.63
N ASN A 89 7.31 -0.29 -5.20
CA ASN A 89 8.01 -1.15 -4.23
C ASN A 89 7.96 -0.64 -2.77
N ILE A 90 7.09 0.33 -2.46
CA ILE A 90 6.91 0.81 -1.09
C ILE A 90 6.22 -0.28 -0.26
N ALA A 91 6.81 -0.62 0.89
CA ALA A 91 6.20 -1.55 1.84
C ALA A 91 4.97 -0.91 2.50
N LEU A 92 3.83 -1.59 2.37
CA LEU A 92 2.56 -1.21 2.98
C LEU A 92 2.13 -2.29 3.97
N GLU A 93 1.57 -1.84 5.09
CA GLU A 93 1.04 -2.73 6.12
C GLU A 93 -0.40 -2.32 6.48
N LEU A 94 -1.29 -3.31 6.62
CA LEU A 94 -2.54 -3.13 7.34
C LEU A 94 -2.41 -3.77 8.72
N THR A 95 -2.85 -3.09 9.78
CA THR A 95 -2.82 -3.60 11.14
C THR A 95 -4.19 -3.54 11.82
N ALA A 96 -4.51 -4.57 12.60
CA ALA A 96 -5.71 -4.64 13.43
C ALA A 96 -5.35 -4.94 14.89
N PRO A 97 -6.10 -4.41 15.88
CA PRO A 97 -5.96 -4.88 17.25
C PRO A 97 -6.38 -6.35 17.35
N LYS A 98 -5.84 -7.02 18.38
CA LYS A 98 -6.35 -8.30 18.82
C LYS A 98 -7.59 -8.16 19.70
#